data_AF-A0A3N1IWA3-F1
#
_entry.id   AF-A0A3N1IWA3-F1
#
_cell.length_a   1.000
_cell.length_b   1.000
_cell.length_c   1.000
_cell.angle_alpha   90.00
_cell.angle_beta   90.00
_cell.angle_gamma   90.00
#
_symmetry.space_group_name_H-M   'P 1'
#
loop_
_entity.id
_entity.type
_entity.pdbx_description
1 polymer ?
#
loop_
_entity_poly.entity_id
_entity_poly.type
_entity_poly.pdbx_seq_one_letter_code
_entity_poly.pdbx_strand_id
1 'polypeptide(L)'
;MSRSQGTAPLVVGLGGALAGALLGYWGGTLMLAVDRTTGDDRPTYPLVVVVAAAIIGIGVPLVALGWYLRRKVPLVRTPHRVQALWIGLAWGTVAMLLAGTLNGVARLLPGGAIWPGLVEEFLKLLLPVVLLLSSRAYRSPRLAIWLVFVTAAWFGFLEGISYIITSLDPILDGGRAPADAPFIMMMDVVVRIIAEVSHPLITVGAAVVIWLAARARPKGAAIGIGVVAYLGAAAIHGLNDAVIDGPVRDWSVPVSIVLEAVYVVAVFLFWFRPQVRRLQRDDADELAVSARSAVP
;
A
#
# COMPACT_ATOMS: atom_id res chain seq x y z
N MET A 1 5.17 -35.53 -4.60
CA MET A 1 4.05 -34.57 -4.68
C MET A 1 4.45 -33.27 -3.99
N SER A 2 4.99 -32.29 -4.72
CA SER A 2 5.38 -30.99 -4.16
C SER A 2 4.13 -30.18 -3.85
N ARG A 3 3.79 -30.00 -2.57
CA ARG A 3 2.68 -29.14 -2.16
C ARG A 3 2.84 -27.75 -2.77
N SER A 4 1.71 -27.18 -3.19
CA SER A 4 1.51 -25.86 -3.79
C SER A 4 1.94 -24.71 -2.86
N GLN A 5 3.23 -24.60 -2.56
CA GLN A 5 3.77 -23.53 -1.71
C GLN A 5 3.45 -22.12 -2.23
N GLY A 6 2.99 -21.98 -3.48
CA GLY A 6 2.59 -20.71 -4.09
C GLY A 6 1.36 -20.02 -3.49
N THR A 7 0.44 -20.73 -2.82
CA THR A 7 -0.84 -20.14 -2.37
C THR A 7 -0.83 -19.65 -0.92
N ALA A 8 0.15 -20.05 -0.11
CA ALA A 8 0.18 -19.71 1.32
C ALA A 8 0.08 -18.21 1.63
N PRO A 9 0.79 -17.29 0.93
CA PRO A 9 0.65 -15.85 1.18
C PRO A 9 -0.78 -15.37 0.90
N LEU A 10 -1.41 -15.85 -0.16
CA LEU A 10 -2.79 -15.48 -0.50
C LEU A 10 -3.77 -15.91 0.59
N VAL A 11 -3.66 -17.14 1.07
CA VAL A 11 -4.53 -17.67 2.14
C VAL A 11 -4.36 -16.86 3.43
N VAL A 12 -3.12 -16.52 3.81
CA VAL A 12 -2.85 -15.69 5.00
C VAL A 12 -3.43 -14.28 4.82
N GLY A 13 -3.22 -13.66 3.67
CA GLY A 13 -3.78 -12.34 3.37
C GLY A 13 -5.30 -12.32 3.43
N LEU A 14 -5.97 -13.27 2.77
CA LEU A 14 -7.43 -13.40 2.80
C LEU A 14 -7.96 -13.69 4.21
N GLY A 15 -7.28 -14.54 4.98
CA GLY A 15 -7.64 -14.82 6.36
C GLY A 15 -7.54 -13.58 7.26
N GLY A 16 -6.48 -12.77 7.09
CA GLY A 16 -6.32 -11.51 7.80
C GLY A 16 -7.38 -10.47 7.42
N ALA A 17 -7.68 -10.34 6.13
CA ALA A 17 -8.73 -9.45 5.64
C ALA A 17 -10.11 -9.84 6.19
N LEU A 18 -10.44 -11.14 6.17
CA LEU A 18 -11.70 -11.65 6.73
C LEU A 18 -11.77 -11.41 8.24
N ALA A 19 -10.69 -11.70 8.97
CA ALA A 19 -10.63 -11.45 10.40
C ALA A 19 -10.83 -9.95 10.72
N GLY A 20 -10.17 -9.06 9.98
CA GLY A 20 -10.37 -7.61 10.10
C GLY A 20 -11.82 -7.20 9.87
N ALA A 21 -12.46 -7.65 8.78
CA ALA A 21 -13.85 -7.33 8.47
C ALA A 21 -14.81 -7.81 9.59
N LEU A 22 -14.65 -9.05 10.05
CA LEU A 22 -15.49 -9.61 11.13
C LEU A 22 -15.28 -8.89 12.46
N LEU A 23 -14.05 -8.49 12.79
CA LEU A 23 -13.76 -7.69 13.98
C LEU A 23 -14.34 -6.27 13.87
N GLY A 24 -14.34 -5.68 12.68
CA GLY A 24 -14.98 -4.38 12.42
C GLY A 24 -16.49 -4.46 12.67
N TYR A 25 -17.14 -5.51 12.15
CA TYR A 25 -18.56 -5.78 12.40
C TYR A 25 -18.86 -5.94 13.90
N TRP A 26 -18.00 -6.70 14.60
CA TRP A 26 -18.15 -6.90 16.03
C TRP A 26 -17.95 -5.59 16.82
N GLY A 27 -16.94 -4.79 16.48
CA GLY A 27 -16.72 -3.47 17.07
C GLY A 27 -17.92 -2.54 16.92
N GLY A 28 -18.52 -2.46 15.73
CA GLY A 28 -19.74 -1.69 15.52
C GLY A 28 -20.96 -2.23 16.30
N THR A 29 -21.04 -3.54 16.50
CA THR A 29 -22.08 -4.16 17.35
C THR A 29 -21.92 -3.76 18.82
N LEU A 30 -20.68 -3.72 19.31
CA LEU A 30 -20.37 -3.26 20.65
C LEU A 30 -20.69 -1.77 20.83
N MET A 31 -20.44 -0.93 19.82
CA MET A 31 -20.80 0.49 19.84
C MET A 31 -22.31 0.70 20.04
N LEU A 32 -23.14 -0.04 19.30
CA LEU A 32 -24.60 0.02 19.46
C LEU A 32 -25.06 -0.45 20.84
N ALA A 33 -24.44 -1.49 21.39
CA ALA A 33 -24.78 -1.99 22.71
C ALA A 33 -24.48 -0.95 23.80
N VAL A 34 -23.35 -0.25 23.68
CA VAL A 34 -22.91 0.79 24.62
C VAL A 34 -23.73 2.07 24.49
N ASP A 35 -24.07 2.51 23.28
CA ASP A 35 -24.86 3.75 23.09
C ASP A 35 -26.30 3.63 23.63
N ARG A 36 -26.78 2.39 23.83
CA ARG A 36 -28.09 2.10 24.45
C ARG A 36 -28.04 2.07 25.98
N THR A 37 -26.86 1.99 26.58
CA THR A 37 -26.70 2.04 28.04
C THR A 37 -26.52 3.50 28.47
N THR A 38 -27.47 4.05 29.21
CA THR A 38 -27.44 5.43 29.70
C THR A 38 -26.38 5.59 30.80
N GLY A 39 -25.27 6.24 30.48
CA GLY A 39 -24.23 6.65 31.43
C GLY A 39 -23.23 7.59 30.75
N ASP A 40 -22.71 8.57 31.49
CA ASP A 40 -21.76 9.57 30.97
C ASP A 40 -20.38 8.98 30.62
N ASP A 41 -20.07 7.78 31.12
CA ASP A 41 -18.84 7.03 30.83
C ASP A 41 -19.07 6.01 29.70
N ARG A 42 -18.92 6.45 28.45
CA ARG A 42 -18.89 5.51 27.31
C ARG A 42 -17.57 4.71 27.33
N PRO A 43 -17.59 3.38 27.50
CA PRO A 43 -16.38 2.57 27.43
C PRO A 43 -15.70 2.70 26.07
N THR A 44 -14.38 2.90 26.09
CA THR A 44 -13.53 3.05 24.89
C THR A 44 -13.26 1.72 24.17
N TYR A 45 -13.61 0.59 24.79
CA TYR A 45 -13.34 -0.75 24.28
C TYR A 45 -13.87 -1.02 22.85
N PRO A 46 -15.10 -0.62 22.45
CA PRO A 46 -15.60 -0.83 21.09
C PRO A 46 -14.72 -0.16 20.02
N LEU A 47 -14.19 1.03 20.33
CA LEU A 47 -13.30 1.79 19.44
C LEU A 47 -11.96 1.07 19.29
N VAL A 48 -11.41 0.56 20.41
CA VAL A 48 -10.18 -0.26 20.39
C VAL A 48 -10.36 -1.49 19.51
N VAL A 49 -11.53 -2.14 19.53
CA VAL A 49 -11.83 -3.29 18.67
C VAL A 49 -11.84 -2.90 17.20
N VAL A 50 -12.43 -1.77 16.81
CA VAL A 50 -12.43 -1.31 15.41
C VAL A 50 -11.03 -0.93 14.94
N VAL A 51 -10.23 -0.26 15.77
CA VAL A 51 -8.83 0.06 15.43
C VAL A 51 -8.01 -1.23 15.30
N ALA A 52 -8.18 -2.20 16.21
CA ALA A 52 -7.52 -3.51 16.10
C ALA A 52 -7.95 -4.27 14.84
N ALA A 53 -9.23 -4.18 14.46
CA ALA A 53 -9.77 -4.75 13.24
C ALA A 53 -9.05 -4.18 12.00
N ALA A 54 -8.83 -2.87 11.95
CA ALA A 54 -8.10 -2.22 10.88
C ALA A 54 -6.61 -2.62 10.85
N ILE A 55 -5.95 -2.69 12.02
CA ILE A 55 -4.54 -3.13 12.12
C ILE A 55 -4.36 -4.55 11.55
N ILE A 56 -5.23 -5.47 11.95
CA ILE A 56 -5.20 -6.87 11.48
C ILE A 56 -5.59 -6.93 10.01
N GLY A 57 -6.70 -6.27 9.67
CA GLY A 57 -7.29 -6.26 8.34
C GLY A 57 -6.32 -5.76 7.28
N ILE A 58 -5.63 -4.65 7.52
CA ILE A 58 -4.70 -4.03 6.57
C ILE A 58 -3.30 -4.64 6.69
N GLY A 59 -2.80 -4.80 7.93
CA GLY A 59 -1.43 -5.23 8.19
C GLY A 59 -1.14 -6.66 7.69
N VAL A 60 -2.05 -7.61 7.90
CA VAL A 60 -1.83 -9.01 7.50
C VAL A 60 -1.74 -9.19 5.98
N PRO A 61 -2.66 -8.63 5.16
CA PRO A 61 -2.50 -8.58 3.70
C PRO A 61 -1.21 -7.95 3.22
N LEU A 62 -0.77 -6.83 3.82
CA LEU A 62 0.51 -6.20 3.46
C LEU A 62 1.71 -7.09 3.77
N VAL A 63 1.71 -7.76 4.92
CA VAL A 63 2.74 -8.75 5.28
C VAL A 63 2.72 -9.94 4.30
N ALA A 64 1.54 -10.42 3.94
CA ALA A 64 1.37 -11.47 2.94
C ALA A 64 1.90 -11.06 1.55
N LEU A 65 1.67 -9.82 1.13
CA LEU A 65 2.21 -9.27 -0.11
C LEU A 65 3.74 -9.16 -0.05
N GLY A 66 4.28 -8.72 1.10
CA GLY A 66 5.73 -8.71 1.34
C GLY A 66 6.35 -10.09 1.31
N TRP A 67 5.65 -11.09 1.85
CA TRP A 67 6.04 -12.49 1.77
C TRP A 67 6.05 -12.99 0.32
N TYR A 68 5.01 -12.67 -0.45
CA TYR A 68 4.96 -12.95 -1.89
C TYR A 68 6.17 -12.33 -2.62
N LEU A 69 6.43 -11.04 -2.39
CA LEU A 69 7.53 -10.32 -3.03
C LEU A 69 8.87 -10.94 -2.69
N ARG A 70 9.15 -11.23 -1.41
CA ARG A 70 10.42 -11.84 -0.98
C ARG A 70 10.65 -13.24 -1.56
N ARG A 71 9.58 -13.99 -1.84
CA ARG A 71 9.68 -15.29 -2.52
C ARG A 71 10.02 -15.15 -4.00
N LYS A 72 9.58 -14.06 -4.64
CA LYS A 72 9.85 -13.78 -6.06
C LYS A 72 11.18 -13.08 -6.27
N VAL A 73 11.57 -12.20 -5.35
CA VAL A 73 12.77 -11.36 -5.40
C VAL A 73 13.58 -11.61 -4.13
N PRO A 74 14.42 -12.65 -4.09
CA PRO A 74 15.12 -13.05 -2.88
C PRO A 74 16.23 -12.06 -2.49
N LEU A 75 16.21 -11.64 -1.23
CA LEU A 75 17.19 -10.72 -0.61
C LEU A 75 18.26 -11.43 0.23
N VAL A 76 18.32 -12.77 0.17
CA VAL A 76 19.14 -13.59 1.10
C VAL A 76 20.63 -13.26 1.01
N ARG A 77 21.10 -12.79 -0.15
CA ARG A 77 22.50 -12.40 -0.39
C ARG A 77 22.71 -10.90 -0.55
N THR A 78 21.68 -10.10 -0.34
CA THR A 78 21.76 -8.65 -0.51
C THR A 78 22.17 -8.00 0.82
N PRO A 79 23.33 -7.32 0.87
CA PRO A 79 23.73 -6.59 2.07
C PRO A 79 22.72 -5.47 2.37
N HIS A 80 22.69 -4.99 3.62
CA HIS A 80 21.83 -3.88 4.05
C HIS A 80 20.30 -4.11 4.01
N ARG A 81 19.80 -5.32 3.73
CA ARG A 81 18.35 -5.60 3.69
C ARG A 81 17.57 -5.20 4.95
N VAL A 82 18.19 -5.30 6.13
CA VAL A 82 17.59 -4.91 7.41
C VAL A 82 17.59 -3.39 7.56
N GLN A 83 18.66 -2.73 7.12
CA GLN A 83 18.71 -1.27 7.09
C GLN A 83 17.67 -0.70 6.12
N ALA A 84 17.50 -1.31 4.95
CA ALA A 84 16.45 -0.94 4.00
C ALA A 84 15.04 -1.10 4.58
N LEU A 85 14.79 -2.12 5.42
CA LEU A 85 13.53 -2.23 6.16
C LEU A 85 13.33 -1.03 7.08
N TRP A 86 14.30 -0.71 7.93
CA TRP A 86 14.18 0.40 8.89
C TRP A 86 14.07 1.76 8.22
N ILE A 87 14.87 2.02 7.18
CA ILE A 87 14.79 3.24 6.38
C ILE A 87 13.43 3.32 5.70
N GLY A 88 12.95 2.20 5.16
CA GLY A 88 11.64 2.14 4.51
C GLY A 88 10.51 2.51 5.45
N LEU A 89 10.51 1.95 6.67
CA LEU A 89 9.54 2.26 7.72
C LEU A 89 9.63 3.73 8.15
N ALA A 90 10.83 4.20 8.48
CA ALA A 90 11.05 5.59 8.91
C ALA A 90 10.58 6.58 7.83
N TRP A 91 10.96 6.33 6.58
CA TRP A 91 10.56 7.17 5.46
C TRP A 91 9.07 7.06 5.13
N GLY A 92 8.45 5.88 5.25
CA GLY A 92 7.00 5.73 5.10
C GLY A 92 6.23 6.61 6.08
N THR A 93 6.68 6.69 7.33
CA THR A 93 6.12 7.61 8.33
C THR A 93 6.32 9.07 7.92
N VAL A 94 7.54 9.47 7.53
CA VAL A 94 7.80 10.86 7.11
C VAL A 94 6.97 11.22 5.88
N ALA A 95 6.91 10.34 4.88
CA ALA A 95 6.12 10.52 3.68
C ALA A 95 4.64 10.70 4.02
N MET A 96 4.08 9.89 4.93
CA MET A 96 2.68 10.02 5.37
C MET A 96 2.40 11.38 6.02
N LEU A 97 3.26 11.81 6.95
CA LEU A 97 3.09 13.10 7.63
C LEU A 97 3.19 14.29 6.65
N LEU A 98 4.13 14.22 5.71
CA LEU A 98 4.27 15.22 4.66
C LEU A 98 3.07 15.20 3.71
N ALA A 99 2.59 14.02 3.30
CA ALA A 99 1.43 13.88 2.45
C ALA A 99 0.18 14.48 3.10
N GLY A 100 -0.10 14.15 4.36
CA GLY A 100 -1.23 14.71 5.09
C GLY A 100 -1.20 16.25 5.16
N THR A 101 0.00 16.83 5.31
CA THR A 101 0.17 18.29 5.32
C THR A 101 -0.02 18.91 3.93
N LEU A 102 0.51 18.26 2.89
CA LEU A 102 0.53 18.80 1.53
C LEU A 102 -0.77 18.55 0.77
N ASN A 103 -1.48 17.45 1.05
CA ASN A 103 -2.70 17.05 0.35
C ASN A 103 -3.81 18.11 0.49
N GLY A 104 -3.91 18.78 1.64
CA GLY A 104 -4.86 19.89 1.84
C GLY A 104 -4.62 21.06 0.87
N VAL A 105 -3.35 21.42 0.65
CA VAL A 105 -2.96 22.47 -0.30
C VAL A 105 -3.09 21.97 -1.75
N ALA A 106 -2.72 20.72 -2.00
CA ALA A 106 -2.76 20.10 -3.31
C ALA A 106 -4.17 20.04 -3.90
N ARG A 107 -5.19 19.79 -3.06
CA ARG A 107 -6.61 19.81 -3.46
C ARG A 107 -7.11 21.16 -3.97
N LEU A 108 -6.41 22.26 -3.67
CA LEU A 108 -6.75 23.61 -4.15
C LEU A 108 -6.29 23.87 -5.59
N LEU A 109 -5.48 22.99 -6.18
CA LEU A 109 -4.96 23.15 -7.54
C LEU A 109 -5.98 22.69 -8.61
N PRO A 110 -5.94 23.25 -9.84
CA PRO A 110 -6.79 22.80 -10.94
C PRO A 110 -6.60 21.30 -11.22
N GLY A 111 -7.67 20.51 -11.18
CA GLY A 111 -7.61 19.04 -11.26
C GLY A 111 -7.86 18.33 -9.92
N GLY A 112 -7.97 19.08 -8.81
CA GLY A 112 -8.55 18.63 -7.54
C GLY A 112 -7.98 17.32 -7.02
N ALA A 113 -8.79 16.27 -7.07
CA ALA A 113 -8.51 14.94 -6.51
C ALA A 113 -7.32 14.19 -7.13
N ILE A 114 -6.78 14.64 -8.29
CA ILE A 114 -5.61 14.00 -8.91
C ILE A 114 -4.31 14.34 -8.15
N TRP A 115 -4.24 15.52 -7.53
CA TRP A 115 -3.01 16.02 -6.91
C TRP A 115 -2.58 15.26 -5.65
N PRO A 116 -3.47 14.85 -4.73
CA PRO A 116 -3.12 14.03 -3.59
C PRO A 116 -2.34 12.77 -3.98
N GLY A 117 -2.89 11.92 -4.86
CA GLY A 117 -2.20 10.72 -5.33
C GLY A 117 -0.82 11.01 -5.95
N LEU A 118 -0.65 12.15 -6.64
CA LEU A 118 0.66 12.56 -7.15
C LEU A 118 1.63 12.90 -6.02
N VAL A 119 1.21 13.68 -5.03
CA VAL A 119 2.04 14.07 -3.88
C VAL A 119 2.47 12.84 -3.09
N GLU A 120 1.57 11.88 -2.91
CA GLU A 120 1.86 10.67 -2.18
C GLU A 120 2.86 9.76 -2.88
N GLU A 121 2.65 9.50 -4.17
CA GLU A 121 3.62 8.73 -4.97
C GLU A 121 4.97 9.44 -5.07
N PHE A 122 4.98 10.78 -5.12
CA PHE A 122 6.21 11.58 -5.02
C PHE A 122 6.97 11.24 -3.75
N LEU A 123 6.30 11.39 -2.61
CA LEU A 123 6.93 11.26 -1.30
C LEU A 123 7.40 9.83 -1.06
N LYS A 124 6.62 8.81 -1.46
CA LYS A 124 7.03 7.41 -1.35
C LYS A 124 8.31 7.10 -2.14
N LEU A 125 8.46 7.69 -3.34
CA LEU A 125 9.60 7.42 -4.22
C LEU A 125 10.81 8.34 -4.00
N LEU A 126 10.63 9.51 -3.39
CA LEU A 126 11.67 10.53 -3.27
C LEU A 126 12.95 10.02 -2.59
N LEU A 127 12.86 9.53 -1.34
CA LEU A 127 14.05 9.04 -0.64
C LEU A 127 14.68 7.81 -1.33
N PRO A 128 13.92 6.79 -1.77
CA PRO A 128 14.48 5.70 -2.55
C PRO A 128 15.28 6.15 -3.78
N VAL A 129 14.79 7.15 -4.51
CA VAL A 129 15.50 7.72 -5.67
C VAL A 129 16.74 8.51 -5.23
N VAL A 130 16.68 9.29 -4.16
CA VAL A 130 17.86 9.99 -3.63
C VAL A 130 18.95 9.00 -3.20
N LEU A 131 18.57 7.90 -2.54
CA LEU A 131 19.49 6.85 -2.12
C LEU A 131 20.10 6.11 -3.32
N LEU A 132 19.32 5.88 -4.38
CA LEU A 132 19.83 5.34 -5.65
C LEU A 132 20.92 6.25 -6.24
N LEU A 133 20.68 7.56 -6.29
CA LEU A 133 21.60 8.52 -6.90
C LEU A 133 22.86 8.74 -6.06
N SER A 134 22.74 8.72 -4.73
CA SER A 134 23.82 9.06 -3.80
C SER A 134 24.67 7.87 -3.34
N SER A 135 24.12 6.66 -3.28
CA SER A 135 24.78 5.52 -2.64
C SER A 135 24.95 4.30 -3.55
N ARG A 136 26.20 3.81 -3.63
CA ARG A 136 26.52 2.57 -4.36
C ARG A 136 25.80 1.34 -3.80
N ALA A 137 25.54 1.32 -2.49
CA ALA A 137 24.86 0.19 -1.83
C ALA A 137 23.41 0.02 -2.32
N TYR A 138 22.73 1.12 -2.65
CA TYR A 138 21.32 1.12 -3.10
C TYR A 138 21.16 1.09 -4.63
N ARG A 139 22.26 0.88 -5.37
CA ARG A 139 22.20 0.61 -6.81
C ARG A 139 21.67 -0.78 -7.15
N SER A 140 21.65 -1.71 -6.18
CA SER A 140 21.00 -3.01 -6.37
C SER A 140 19.49 -2.81 -6.56
N PRO A 141 18.91 -3.21 -7.71
CA PRO A 141 17.48 -3.08 -7.92
C PRO A 141 16.67 -3.80 -6.84
N ARG A 142 17.11 -4.98 -6.39
CA ARG A 142 16.38 -5.75 -5.36
C ARG A 142 16.29 -5.00 -4.03
N LEU A 143 17.40 -4.41 -3.59
CA LEU A 143 17.42 -3.66 -2.32
C LEU A 143 16.52 -2.42 -2.42
N ALA A 144 16.57 -1.73 -3.55
CA ALA A 144 15.76 -0.56 -3.78
C ALA A 144 14.27 -0.87 -3.89
N ILE A 145 13.89 -1.92 -4.60
CA ILE A 145 12.49 -2.36 -4.68
C ILE A 145 11.97 -2.82 -3.33
N TRP A 146 12.81 -3.48 -2.51
CA TRP A 146 12.45 -3.82 -1.15
C TRP A 146 12.21 -2.58 -0.29
N LEU A 147 13.11 -1.58 -0.38
CA LEU A 147 12.95 -0.30 0.31
C LEU A 147 11.63 0.38 -0.09
N VAL A 148 11.37 0.51 -1.39
CA VAL A 148 10.13 1.12 -1.91
C VAL A 148 8.90 0.35 -1.45
N PHE A 149 8.94 -0.98 -1.51
CA PHE A 149 7.84 -1.81 -1.03
C PHE A 149 7.53 -1.54 0.44
N VAL A 150 8.54 -1.52 1.30
CA VAL A 150 8.37 -1.26 2.74
C VAL A 150 7.82 0.15 2.96
N THR A 151 8.37 1.17 2.28
CA THR A 151 7.87 2.55 2.37
C THR A 151 6.40 2.63 1.99
N ALA A 152 6.02 2.11 0.82
CA ALA A 152 4.66 2.21 0.31
C ALA A 152 3.67 1.37 1.15
N ALA A 153 4.05 0.18 1.59
CA ALA A 153 3.23 -0.65 2.46
C ALA A 153 3.03 0.00 3.84
N TRP A 154 4.07 0.57 4.42
CA TRP A 154 3.96 1.24 5.72
C TRP A 154 3.18 2.55 5.63
N PHE A 155 3.36 3.30 4.54
CA PHE A 155 2.54 4.46 4.23
C PHE A 155 1.06 4.10 4.18
N GLY A 156 0.66 3.15 3.30
CA GLY A 156 -0.74 2.74 3.17
C GLY A 156 -1.29 2.17 4.48
N PHE A 157 -0.47 1.43 5.24
CA PHE A 157 -0.88 0.99 6.58
C PHE A 157 -1.24 2.17 7.49
N LEU A 158 -0.36 3.17 7.62
CA LEU A 158 -0.62 4.33 8.49
C LEU A 158 -1.82 5.14 8.00
N GLU A 159 -1.94 5.31 6.69
CA GLU A 159 -3.05 6.01 6.07
C GLU A 159 -4.39 5.31 6.33
N GLY A 160 -4.51 4.03 6.04
CA GLY A 160 -5.75 3.29 6.30
C GLY A 160 -6.15 3.30 7.77
N ILE A 161 -5.19 3.22 8.70
CA ILE A 161 -5.47 3.39 10.13
C ILE A 161 -5.98 4.81 10.43
N SER A 162 -5.36 5.83 9.84
CA SER A 162 -5.79 7.22 10.04
C SER A 162 -7.22 7.46 9.56
N TYR A 163 -7.62 6.90 8.40
CA TYR A 163 -9.00 6.99 7.90
C TYR A 163 -10.01 6.32 8.83
N ILE A 164 -9.67 5.17 9.41
CA ILE A 164 -10.53 4.49 10.39
C ILE A 164 -10.66 5.32 11.66
N ILE A 165 -9.58 5.95 12.14
CA ILE A 165 -9.66 6.83 13.30
C ILE A 165 -10.56 8.03 12.97
N THR A 166 -10.37 8.66 11.81
CA THR A 166 -11.18 9.81 11.39
C THR A 166 -12.67 9.46 11.21
N SER A 167 -13.00 8.25 10.75
CA SER A 167 -14.42 7.83 10.68
C SER A 167 -15.05 7.62 12.07
N LEU A 168 -14.23 7.48 13.12
CA LEU A 168 -14.65 7.37 14.50
C LEU A 168 -14.71 8.71 15.24
N ASP A 169 -14.10 9.79 14.71
CA ASP A 169 -14.04 11.12 15.35
C ASP A 169 -15.42 11.60 15.85
N PRO A 170 -16.53 11.53 15.06
CA PRO A 170 -17.83 11.98 15.55
C PRO A 170 -18.32 11.22 16.80
N ILE A 171 -17.95 9.94 16.94
CA ILE A 171 -18.30 9.10 18.09
C ILE A 171 -17.40 9.43 19.28
N LEU A 172 -16.11 9.64 19.02
CA LEU A 172 -15.13 10.09 20.02
C LEU A 172 -15.51 11.45 20.62
N ASP A 173 -16.09 12.33 19.81
CA ASP A 173 -16.59 13.66 20.21
C ASP A 173 -17.96 13.62 20.91
N GLY A 174 -18.48 12.43 21.23
CA GLY A 174 -19.73 12.25 21.98
C GLY A 174 -20.98 12.08 21.09
N GLY A 175 -20.83 12.07 19.77
CA GLY A 175 -21.91 11.74 18.84
C GLY A 175 -22.46 10.32 19.05
N ARG A 176 -23.71 10.09 18.67
CA ARG A 176 -24.33 8.75 18.78
C ARG A 176 -23.77 7.79 17.74
N ALA A 177 -23.73 6.51 18.09
CA ALA A 177 -23.38 5.49 17.11
C ALA A 177 -24.48 5.43 16.03
N PRO A 178 -24.13 5.36 14.74
CA PRO A 178 -25.13 5.19 13.69
C PRO A 178 -25.86 3.84 13.87
N ALA A 179 -27.14 3.78 13.50
CA ALA A 179 -27.98 2.60 13.74
C ALA A 179 -27.47 1.32 13.03
N ASP A 180 -26.70 1.50 11.97
CA ASP A 180 -26.05 0.50 11.14
C ASP A 180 -24.53 0.41 11.38
N ALA A 181 -24.03 0.89 12.52
CA ALA A 181 -22.60 0.84 12.88
C ALA A 181 -21.90 -0.50 12.62
N PRO A 182 -22.47 -1.70 12.89
CA PRO A 182 -21.82 -2.97 12.54
C PRO A 182 -21.47 -3.06 11.05
N PHE A 183 -22.39 -2.67 10.18
CA PHE A 183 -22.18 -2.71 8.74
C PHE A 183 -21.19 -1.63 8.32
N ILE A 184 -21.35 -0.38 8.78
CA ILE A 184 -20.44 0.73 8.43
C ILE A 184 -19.00 0.38 8.82
N MET A 185 -18.76 -0.06 10.06
CA MET A 185 -17.41 -0.37 10.54
C MET A 185 -16.77 -1.55 9.81
N MET A 186 -17.56 -2.58 9.48
CA MET A 186 -17.09 -3.68 8.63
C MET A 186 -16.69 -3.17 7.25
N MET A 187 -17.53 -2.35 6.62
CA MET A 187 -17.31 -1.87 5.27
C MET A 187 -16.18 -0.86 5.18
N ASP A 188 -16.01 0.01 6.17
CA ASP A 188 -14.87 0.92 6.27
C ASP A 188 -13.56 0.12 6.32
N VAL A 189 -13.48 -0.91 7.16
CA VAL A 189 -12.31 -1.79 7.21
C VAL A 189 -12.10 -2.49 5.86
N VAL A 190 -13.14 -3.04 5.24
CA VAL A 190 -13.03 -3.72 3.93
C VAL A 190 -12.51 -2.76 2.84
N VAL A 191 -13.07 -1.55 2.75
CA VAL A 191 -12.63 -0.54 1.77
C VAL A 191 -11.16 -0.21 1.99
N ARG A 192 -10.74 0.03 3.24
CA ARG A 192 -9.34 0.35 3.54
C ARG A 192 -8.43 -0.82 3.24
N ILE A 193 -8.82 -2.06 3.53
CA ILE A 193 -8.02 -3.23 3.14
C ILE A 193 -7.73 -3.22 1.64
N ILE A 194 -8.75 -2.96 0.80
CA ILE A 194 -8.59 -2.98 -0.65
C ILE A 194 -7.73 -1.79 -1.11
N ALA A 195 -8.06 -0.59 -0.64
CA ALA A 195 -7.34 0.64 -0.97
C ALA A 195 -5.85 0.55 -0.60
N GLU A 196 -5.55 0.21 0.65
CA GLU A 196 -4.20 0.31 1.20
C GLU A 196 -3.25 -0.75 0.64
N VAL A 197 -3.75 -1.92 0.23
CA VAL A 197 -2.89 -2.91 -0.46
C VAL A 197 -2.47 -2.44 -1.85
N SER A 198 -3.18 -1.47 -2.44
CA SER A 198 -2.83 -0.91 -3.76
C SER A 198 -1.52 -0.11 -3.70
N HIS A 199 -1.24 0.58 -2.59
CA HIS A 199 -0.06 1.45 -2.42
C HIS A 199 1.24 0.73 -2.83
N PRO A 200 1.63 -0.39 -2.18
CA PRO A 200 2.83 -1.10 -2.59
C PRO A 200 2.74 -1.70 -4.00
N LEU A 201 1.56 -2.01 -4.53
CA LEU A 201 1.43 -2.54 -5.90
C LEU A 201 1.75 -1.48 -6.96
N ILE A 202 1.23 -0.27 -6.75
CA ILE A 202 1.41 0.87 -7.63
C ILE A 202 2.86 1.35 -7.59
N THR A 203 3.35 1.70 -6.40
CA THR A 203 4.66 2.32 -6.23
C THR A 203 5.81 1.37 -6.62
N VAL A 204 5.71 0.07 -6.28
CA VAL A 204 6.73 -0.91 -6.70
C VAL A 204 6.77 -1.09 -8.21
N GLY A 205 5.62 -1.10 -8.88
CA GLY A 205 5.60 -1.20 -10.34
C GLY A 205 6.36 -0.04 -11.00
N ALA A 206 6.13 1.20 -10.56
CA ALA A 206 6.90 2.34 -11.04
C ALA A 206 8.39 2.22 -10.72
N ALA A 207 8.73 1.85 -9.48
CA ALA A 207 10.12 1.71 -9.07
C ALA A 207 10.87 0.67 -9.92
N VAL A 208 10.28 -0.48 -10.23
CA VAL A 208 10.95 -1.47 -11.09
C VAL A 208 11.26 -0.87 -12.46
N VAL A 209 10.31 -0.16 -13.07
CA VAL A 209 10.52 0.46 -14.39
C VAL A 209 11.63 1.52 -14.33
N ILE A 210 11.59 2.39 -13.30
CA ILE A 210 12.59 3.44 -13.07
C ILE A 210 13.99 2.83 -12.93
N TRP A 211 14.15 1.81 -12.07
CA TRP A 211 15.44 1.21 -11.78
C TRP A 211 16.01 0.44 -12.97
N LEU A 212 15.19 -0.36 -13.66
CA LEU A 212 15.67 -1.08 -14.84
C LEU A 212 16.04 -0.11 -15.97
N ALA A 213 15.29 0.97 -16.15
CA ALA A 213 15.63 2.00 -17.13
C ALA A 213 16.96 2.71 -16.79
N ALA A 214 17.15 3.07 -15.51
CA ALA A 214 18.39 3.70 -15.04
C ALA A 214 19.63 2.82 -15.24
N ARG A 215 19.46 1.49 -15.23
CA ARG A 215 20.55 0.54 -15.48
C ARG A 215 20.84 0.30 -16.96
N ALA A 216 19.80 0.16 -17.77
CA ALA A 216 19.92 -0.37 -19.13
C ALA A 216 19.94 0.71 -20.23
N ARG A 217 19.63 1.97 -19.90
CA ARG A 217 19.44 3.03 -20.90
C ARG A 217 20.36 4.23 -20.67
N PRO A 218 20.70 5.00 -21.73
CA PRO A 218 21.36 6.29 -21.58
C PRO A 218 20.57 7.24 -20.69
N LYS A 219 21.27 8.15 -20.00
CA LYS A 219 20.70 9.06 -18.98
C LYS A 219 19.41 9.75 -19.42
N GLY A 220 19.37 10.34 -20.62
CA GLY A 220 18.18 11.04 -21.13
C GLY A 220 16.96 10.13 -21.27
N ALA A 221 17.15 8.94 -21.86
CA ALA A 221 16.07 7.96 -22.02
C ALA A 221 15.62 7.38 -20.67
N ALA A 222 16.56 7.13 -19.75
CA ALA A 222 16.24 6.67 -18.40
C ALA A 222 15.39 7.68 -17.62
N ILE A 223 15.72 8.97 -17.72
CA ILE A 223 14.94 10.07 -17.11
C ILE A 223 13.54 10.10 -17.72
N GLY A 224 13.42 10.11 -19.06
CA GLY A 224 12.11 10.14 -19.73
C GLY A 224 11.21 8.95 -19.33
N ILE A 225 11.74 7.73 -19.34
CA ILE A 225 11.02 6.54 -18.89
C ILE A 225 10.65 6.64 -17.42
N GLY A 226 11.56 7.14 -16.58
CA GLY A 226 11.30 7.30 -15.15
C GLY A 226 10.17 8.28 -14.86
N VAL A 227 10.13 9.42 -15.56
CA VAL A 227 9.04 10.40 -15.48
C VAL A 227 7.72 9.77 -15.93
N VAL A 228 7.69 9.02 -17.03
CA VAL A 228 6.47 8.34 -17.50
C VAL A 228 6.00 7.29 -16.50
N ALA A 229 6.90 6.49 -15.94
CA ALA A 229 6.56 5.48 -14.94
C ALA A 229 6.00 6.12 -13.66
N TYR A 230 6.59 7.24 -13.25
CA TYR A 230 6.15 8.04 -12.11
C TYR A 230 4.74 8.63 -12.33
N LEU A 231 4.53 9.32 -13.46
CA LEU A 231 3.22 9.87 -13.80
C LEU A 231 2.17 8.77 -13.97
N GLY A 232 2.57 7.60 -14.50
CA GLY A 232 1.73 6.42 -14.57
C GLY A 232 1.29 5.93 -13.18
N ALA A 233 2.20 5.84 -12.21
CA ALA A 233 1.85 5.50 -10.84
C ALA A 233 0.92 6.54 -10.20
N ALA A 234 1.22 7.84 -10.36
CA ALA A 234 0.36 8.90 -9.86
C ALA A 234 -1.05 8.85 -10.47
N ALA A 235 -1.17 8.55 -11.77
CA ALA A 235 -2.46 8.40 -12.44
C ALA A 235 -3.23 7.17 -11.94
N ILE A 236 -2.54 6.03 -11.77
CA ILE A 236 -3.14 4.81 -11.21
C ILE A 236 -3.60 5.08 -9.75
N HIS A 237 -2.81 5.80 -8.96
CA HIS A 237 -3.21 6.19 -7.61
C HIS A 237 -4.41 7.12 -7.64
N GLY A 238 -4.36 8.23 -8.38
CA GLY A 238 -5.48 9.18 -8.44
C GLY A 238 -6.79 8.57 -8.97
N LEU A 239 -6.71 7.55 -9.83
CA LEU A 239 -7.88 6.76 -10.23
C LEU A 239 -8.43 5.91 -9.07
N ASN A 240 -7.56 5.34 -8.24
CA ASN A 240 -7.92 4.64 -7.00
C ASN A 240 -8.72 5.57 -6.08
N ASP A 241 -8.19 6.77 -5.82
CA ASP A 241 -8.85 7.78 -4.99
C ASP A 241 -10.20 8.21 -5.56
N ALA A 242 -10.30 8.36 -6.89
CA ALA A 242 -11.54 8.74 -7.55
C ALA A 242 -12.61 7.64 -7.48
N VAL A 243 -12.24 6.36 -7.40
CA VAL A 243 -13.19 5.25 -7.22
C VAL A 243 -13.62 5.14 -5.76
N ILE A 244 -12.69 5.34 -4.82
CA ILE A 244 -12.95 5.26 -3.38
C ILE A 244 -13.72 6.47 -2.89
N ASP A 245 -13.30 7.69 -3.18
CA ASP A 245 -13.83 8.92 -2.57
C ASP A 245 -14.38 9.90 -3.62
N GLY A 246 -14.69 9.40 -4.82
CA GLY A 246 -15.25 10.20 -5.92
C GLY A 246 -16.67 9.81 -6.33
N PRO A 247 -17.13 10.27 -7.52
CA PRO A 247 -18.54 10.24 -7.93
C PRO A 247 -19.18 8.84 -7.94
N VAL A 248 -18.37 7.78 -8.07
CA VAL A 248 -18.84 6.40 -8.06
C VAL A 248 -19.34 6.00 -6.67
N ARG A 249 -18.62 6.39 -5.61
CA ARG A 249 -19.03 6.12 -4.22
C ARG A 249 -20.28 6.91 -3.86
N ASP A 250 -20.36 8.17 -4.27
CA ASP A 250 -21.53 9.03 -4.06
C ASP A 250 -22.80 8.44 -4.68
N TRP A 251 -22.65 7.74 -5.81
CA TRP A 251 -23.76 7.04 -6.45
C TRP A 251 -24.11 5.70 -5.79
N SER A 252 -23.12 4.86 -5.51
CA SER A 252 -23.34 3.53 -4.91
C SER A 252 -22.09 2.97 -4.23
N VAL A 253 -22.13 2.93 -2.89
CA VAL A 253 -21.06 2.34 -2.06
C VAL A 253 -20.76 0.89 -2.46
N PRO A 254 -21.74 -0.04 -2.59
CA PRO A 254 -21.44 -1.42 -2.98
C PRO A 254 -20.77 -1.54 -4.35
N VAL A 255 -21.17 -0.70 -5.32
CA VAL A 255 -20.55 -0.71 -6.65
C VAL A 255 -19.12 -0.18 -6.60
N SER A 256 -18.87 0.91 -5.85
CA SER A 256 -17.53 1.44 -5.63
C SER A 256 -16.60 0.35 -5.07
N ILE A 257 -17.02 -0.41 -4.05
CA ILE A 257 -16.23 -1.50 -3.47
C ILE A 257 -15.92 -2.61 -4.47
N VAL A 258 -16.90 -3.03 -5.26
CA VAL A 258 -16.70 -4.08 -6.28
C VAL A 258 -15.72 -3.59 -7.35
N LEU A 259 -15.89 -2.35 -7.82
CA LEU A 259 -14.99 -1.75 -8.81
C LEU A 259 -13.58 -1.59 -8.27
N GLU A 260 -13.43 -1.20 -7.01
CA GLU A 260 -12.15 -1.06 -6.33
C GLU A 260 -11.44 -2.42 -6.19
N ALA A 261 -12.18 -3.48 -5.81
CA ALA A 261 -11.62 -4.83 -5.76
C ALA A 261 -11.16 -5.32 -7.15
N VAL A 262 -11.95 -5.07 -8.19
CA VAL A 262 -11.57 -5.37 -9.58
C VAL A 262 -10.35 -4.55 -10.01
N TYR A 263 -10.31 -3.28 -9.63
CA TYR A 263 -9.24 -2.35 -9.95
C TYR A 263 -7.91 -2.81 -9.34
N VAL A 264 -7.88 -3.13 -8.05
CA VAL A 264 -6.68 -3.64 -7.36
C VAL A 264 -6.19 -4.95 -7.98
N VAL A 265 -7.12 -5.84 -8.36
CA VAL A 265 -6.75 -7.07 -9.10
C VAL A 265 -6.14 -6.74 -10.47
N ALA A 266 -6.69 -5.76 -11.19
CA ALA A 266 -6.14 -5.31 -12.46
C ALA A 266 -4.73 -4.70 -12.30
N VAL A 267 -4.54 -3.83 -11.30
CA VAL A 267 -3.23 -3.27 -10.94
C VAL A 267 -2.24 -4.40 -10.62
N PHE A 268 -2.65 -5.40 -9.83
CA PHE A 268 -1.81 -6.56 -9.56
C PHE A 268 -1.41 -7.31 -10.84
N LEU A 269 -2.38 -7.63 -11.70
CA LEU A 269 -2.18 -8.49 -12.87
C LEU A 269 -1.43 -7.81 -14.01
N PHE A 270 -1.73 -6.53 -14.27
CA PHE A 270 -1.24 -5.81 -15.46
C PHE A 270 -0.12 -4.81 -15.16
N TRP A 271 0.00 -4.35 -13.90
CA TRP A 271 1.05 -3.42 -13.51
C TRP A 271 2.14 -4.09 -12.67
N PHE A 272 1.82 -4.54 -11.46
CA PHE A 272 2.79 -5.04 -10.48
C PHE A 272 3.43 -6.36 -10.90
N ARG A 273 2.63 -7.39 -11.21
CA ARG A 273 3.12 -8.74 -11.50
C ARG A 273 4.06 -8.79 -12.71
N PRO A 274 3.78 -8.09 -13.84
CA PRO A 274 4.71 -8.03 -14.96
C PRO A 274 6.05 -7.39 -14.59
N GLN A 275 6.04 -6.35 -13.76
CA GLN A 275 7.27 -5.71 -13.29
C GLN A 275 8.10 -6.64 -12.40
N VAL A 276 7.48 -7.32 -11.43
CA VAL A 276 8.18 -8.31 -10.61
C VAL A 276 8.81 -9.40 -11.48
N ARG A 277 8.11 -9.88 -12.52
CA ARG A 277 8.66 -10.85 -13.47
C ARG A 277 9.85 -10.30 -14.27
N ARG A 278 9.85 -9.02 -14.65
CA ARG A 278 10.99 -8.38 -15.33
C ARG A 278 12.21 -8.37 -14.42
N LEU A 279 12.03 -8.00 -13.14
CA LEU A 279 13.11 -8.02 -12.16
C LEU A 279 13.70 -9.43 -11.95
N GLN A 280 12.86 -10.47 -11.96
CA GLN A 280 13.33 -11.86 -11.89
C GLN A 280 14.16 -12.30 -13.10
N ARG A 281 13.89 -11.75 -14.29
CA ARG A 281 14.65 -12.07 -15.52
C ARG A 281 16.01 -11.40 -15.52
N ASP A 282 16.06 -10.12 -15.11
CA ASP A 282 17.32 -9.38 -14.93
C ASP A 282 18.32 -10.14 -14.04
N ASP A 283 17.80 -10.76 -12.97
CA ASP A 283 18.59 -11.60 -12.06
C ASP A 283 19.18 -12.86 -12.72
N ALA A 284 18.40 -13.52 -13.57
CA ALA A 284 18.83 -14.73 -14.26
C ALA A 284 19.94 -14.42 -15.27
N ASP A 285 19.82 -13.29 -15.97
CA ASP A 285 20.79 -12.83 -16.95
C ASP A 285 22.12 -12.44 -16.28
N GLU A 286 22.08 -11.73 -15.14
CA GLU A 286 23.29 -11.42 -14.36
C GLU A 286 24.07 -12.67 -13.94
N LEU A 287 23.36 -13.66 -13.39
CA LEU A 287 23.98 -14.92 -12.96
C LEU A 287 24.60 -15.69 -14.13
N ALA A 288 23.93 -15.68 -15.29
CA ALA A 288 24.43 -16.32 -16.50
C ALA A 288 25.66 -15.61 -17.09
N VAL A 289 25.77 -14.28 -16.92
CA VAL A 289 26.96 -13.52 -17.32
C VAL A 289 28.12 -13.80 -16.36
N SER A 290 27.89 -13.73 -15.04
CA SER A 290 28.92 -14.01 -14.03
C SER A 290 29.50 -15.43 -14.15
N ALA A 291 28.65 -16.42 -14.42
CA ALA A 291 29.10 -17.81 -14.62
C ALA A 291 29.98 -17.97 -15.86
N ARG A 292 29.67 -17.26 -16.96
CA ARG A 292 30.47 -17.30 -18.20
C ARG A 292 31.82 -16.59 -18.06
N SER A 293 31.90 -15.52 -17.27
CA SER A 293 33.16 -14.83 -16.98
C SER A 293 34.07 -15.57 -15.98
N ALA A 294 33.55 -16.59 -15.30
CA ALA A 294 34.30 -17.37 -14.30
C ALA A 294 34.94 -18.65 -14.87
N VAL A 295 34.76 -18.92 -16.16
CA VAL A 295 35.47 -20.00 -16.87
C VAL A 295 36.74 -19.40 -17.48
N PRO A 296 37.94 -19.73 -16.94
CA PRO A 296 39.21 -19.21 -17.42
C PRO A 296 39.61 -19.77 -18.80
#